data_AF-A0A7S2Q221-F1
#
_entry.id   AF-A0A7S2Q221-F1
#
_cell.length_a   1.000
_cell.length_b   1.000
_cell.length_c   1.000
_cell.angle_alpha   90.00
_cell.angle_beta   90.00
_cell.angle_gamma   90.00
#
_symmetry.space_group_name_H-M   'P 1'
#
loop_
_entity.id
_entity.type
_entity.pdbx_description
1 polymer ?
#
loop_
_entity_poly.entity_id
_entity_poly.type
_entity_poly.pdbx_seq_one_letter_code
_entity_poly.pdbx_strand_id
1 'polypeptide(L)'
;MGSLLAPSRGACPGAPDGLGAGGADGLVGYVTDVEGDIDYWRRYVEFSKVLRRGPSGEVELAAGAHFVFGGDATDQQSGDLQVLRELLRLRRRYPDRVHFVMGNR
;
A
#
# COMPACT_ATOMS: atom_id res chain seq x y z
N MET A 1 1.83 10.90 -41.26
CA MET A 1 3.12 10.92 -40.55
C MET A 1 2.81 11.33 -39.11
N GLY A 2 2.50 10.43 -38.17
CA GLY A 2 3.20 9.18 -37.89
C GLY A 2 4.40 9.48 -37.01
N SER A 3 4.17 9.74 -35.71
CA SER A 3 5.21 9.67 -34.69
C SER A 3 4.58 9.21 -33.39
N LEU A 4 4.47 7.88 -33.28
CA LEU A 4 4.47 7.17 -32.01
C LEU A 4 5.90 7.22 -31.46
N LEU A 5 6.09 7.78 -30.27
CA LEU A 5 6.70 7.11 -29.11
C LEU A 5 6.88 8.12 -27.97
N ALA A 6 6.33 7.79 -26.80
CA ALA A 6 6.93 8.17 -25.52
C ALA A 6 6.76 6.98 -24.56
N PRO A 7 7.71 6.77 -23.64
CA PRO A 7 8.25 5.44 -23.37
C PRO A 7 7.49 4.69 -22.27
N SER A 8 7.61 3.36 -22.30
CA SER A 8 7.25 2.46 -21.22
C SER A 8 7.87 2.92 -19.90
N ARG A 9 7.05 3.33 -18.93
CA ARG A 9 7.49 3.43 -17.54
C ARG A 9 7.63 2.01 -16.99
N GLY A 10 8.76 1.39 -17.31
CA GLY A 10 9.28 0.30 -16.49
C GLY A 10 9.36 0.81 -15.06
N ALA A 11 8.80 0.04 -14.13
CA ALA A 11 9.00 0.28 -12.72
C ALA A 11 10.52 0.33 -12.45
N CYS A 12 11.00 1.40 -11.83
CA CYS A 12 12.37 1.49 -11.40
C CYS A 12 12.63 0.38 -10.36
N PRO A 13 13.59 -0.53 -10.58
CA PRO A 13 14.07 -1.38 -9.51
C PRO A 13 14.79 -0.48 -8.51
N GLY A 14 14.31 -0.45 -7.27
CA GLY A 14 15.01 0.18 -6.15
C GLY A 14 14.92 1.69 -6.07
N ALA A 15 13.71 2.27 -6.02
CA ALA A 15 13.57 3.62 -5.48
C ALA A 15 14.17 3.64 -4.06
N PRO A 16 15.19 4.48 -3.78
CA PRO A 16 15.83 4.49 -2.47
C PRO A 16 14.79 4.90 -1.43
N ASP A 17 14.60 4.02 -0.44
CA ASP A 17 13.60 4.18 0.60
C ASP A 17 13.81 5.51 1.32
N GLY A 18 12.82 6.40 1.17
CA GLY A 18 12.79 7.68 1.86
C GLY A 18 12.63 7.47 3.37
N LEU A 19 13.74 7.72 4.07
CA LEU A 19 13.91 8.00 5.51
C LEU A 19 14.07 6.80 6.46
N GLY A 20 15.27 6.72 7.06
CA GLY A 20 15.54 6.11 8.37
C GLY A 20 16.34 4.80 8.36
N ALA A 21 17.68 4.90 8.42
CA ALA A 21 18.55 3.78 8.77
C ALA A 21 18.30 3.36 10.23
N GLY A 22 17.35 2.46 10.44
CA GLY A 22 17.00 1.87 11.74
C GLY A 22 15.52 2.03 12.08
N GLY A 23 14.71 1.00 11.83
CA GLY A 23 13.40 0.94 12.45
C GLY A 23 12.47 -0.18 11.99
N ALA A 24 12.49 -0.57 10.71
CA ALA A 24 11.47 -1.47 10.17
C ALA A 24 11.96 -2.63 9.30
N ASP A 25 13.27 -2.78 9.12
CA ASP A 25 13.86 -3.95 8.44
C ASP A 25 13.38 -5.24 9.11
N GLY A 26 12.67 -6.07 8.34
CA GLY A 26 12.12 -7.34 8.80
C GLY A 26 10.79 -7.24 9.55
N LEU A 27 10.22 -6.04 9.77
CA LEU A 27 8.86 -5.91 10.30
C LEU A 27 7.82 -6.26 9.23
N VAL A 28 6.77 -6.96 9.65
CA VAL A 28 5.62 -7.28 8.81
C VAL A 28 4.37 -6.67 9.43
N GLY A 29 3.70 -5.78 8.71
CA GLY A 29 2.35 -5.34 9.07
C GLY A 29 1.31 -6.25 8.44
N TYR A 30 0.26 -6.56 9.21
CA TYR A 30 -0.88 -7.33 8.75
C TYR A 30 -2.18 -6.61 9.10
N VAL A 31 -3.15 -6.62 8.20
CA VAL A 31 -4.54 -6.17 8.42
C VAL A 31 -5.47 -6.88 7.45
N THR A 32 -6.71 -7.10 7.85
CA THR A 32 -7.76 -7.77 7.05
C THR A 32 -9.11 -7.21 7.46
N ASP A 33 -10.18 -7.58 6.75
CA ASP A 33 -11.55 -7.32 7.18
C ASP A 33 -11.82 -5.82 7.34
N VAL A 34 -11.34 -5.04 6.36
CA VAL A 34 -11.60 -3.60 6.32
C VAL A 34 -13.03 -3.35 5.85
N GLU A 35 -13.52 -4.18 4.94
CA GLU A 35 -14.92 -4.18 4.46
C GLU A 35 -15.46 -2.78 4.08
N GLY A 36 -14.59 -1.95 3.49
CA GLY A 36 -14.90 -0.57 3.09
C GLY A 36 -14.83 0.48 4.21
N ASP A 37 -14.46 0.13 5.44
CA ASP A 37 -14.32 1.08 6.55
C ASP A 37 -13.03 1.93 6.39
N ILE A 38 -13.19 3.08 5.76
CA ILE A 38 -12.09 4.00 5.51
C ILE A 38 -11.49 4.60 6.79
N ASP A 39 -12.28 4.73 7.85
CA ASP A 39 -11.81 5.32 9.11
C ASP A 39 -11.05 4.29 9.94
N TYR A 40 -11.46 3.03 9.90
CA TYR A 40 -10.65 1.90 10.39
C TYR A 40 -9.31 1.83 9.66
N TRP A 41 -9.30 1.89 8.33
CA TRP A 41 -8.08 1.89 7.54
C TRP A 41 -7.16 3.08 7.88
N ARG A 42 -7.71 4.30 8.01
CA ARG A 42 -6.94 5.50 8.42
C ARG A 42 -6.30 5.31 9.78
N ARG A 43 -7.05 4.81 10.75
CA ARG A 43 -6.58 4.53 12.11
C ARG A 43 -5.49 3.46 12.11
N TYR A 44 -5.64 2.41 11.31
CA TYR A 44 -4.60 1.39 11.14
C TYR A 44 -3.29 2.01 10.63
N VAL A 45 -3.37 2.84 9.58
CA VAL A 45 -2.18 3.51 9.02
C VAL A 45 -1.54 4.45 10.04
N GLU A 46 -2.32 5.13 10.88
CA GLU A 46 -1.82 6.03 11.92
C GLU A 46 -1.03 5.29 13.02
N PHE A 47 -1.51 4.11 13.46
CA PHE A 47 -0.83 3.32 14.51
C PHE A 47 0.24 2.36 13.97
N SER A 48 0.34 2.20 12.66
CA SER A 48 1.25 1.24 12.05
C SER A 48 2.72 1.62 12.26
N LYS A 49 3.55 0.61 12.48
CA LYS A 49 5.02 0.75 12.48
C LYS A 49 5.62 0.57 11.08
N VAL A 50 4.84 0.05 10.13
CA VAL A 50 5.30 -0.25 8.76
C VAL A 50 4.67 0.64 7.72
N LEU A 51 3.48 1.19 7.98
CA LEU A 51 2.82 2.15 7.10
C LEU A 51 2.84 3.54 7.73
N ARG A 52 2.87 4.57 6.90
CA ARG A 52 2.66 5.96 7.31
C ARG A 52 1.97 6.75 6.22
N ARG A 53 1.32 7.86 6.58
CA ARG A 53 0.88 8.86 5.59
C ARG A 53 2.07 9.73 5.18
N GLY A 54 2.34 9.77 3.89
CA GLY A 54 3.34 10.64 3.28
C GLY A 54 2.86 12.11 3.24
N PRO A 55 3.75 13.06 2.92
CA PRO A 55 3.43 14.49 2.89
C PRO A 55 2.32 14.87 1.90
N SER A 56 2.19 14.15 0.78
CA SER A 56 1.12 14.32 -0.21
C SER A 56 -0.16 13.53 0.11
N GLY A 57 -0.21 12.89 1.28
CA GLY A 57 -1.39 12.23 1.82
C GLY A 57 -1.57 10.77 1.38
N GLU A 58 -0.69 10.21 0.55
CA GLU A 58 -0.70 8.79 0.23
C GLU A 58 -0.11 7.92 1.33
N VAL A 59 -0.39 6.63 1.26
CA VAL A 59 0.22 5.64 2.16
C VAL A 59 1.59 5.21 1.62
N GLU A 60 2.59 5.24 2.49
CA GLU A 60 3.96 4.83 2.23
C GLU A 60 4.35 3.65 3.13
N LEU A 61 5.18 2.75 2.60
CA LEU A 61 5.76 1.63 3.34
C LEU A 61 7.14 2.04 3.86
N ALA A 62 7.43 1.69 5.11
CA ALA A 62 8.74 1.90 5.72
C ALA A 62 9.84 1.10 4.99
N ALA A 63 11.08 1.60 5.07
CA ALA A 63 12.25 0.91 4.51
C ALA A 63 12.39 -0.50 5.11
N GLY A 64 12.64 -1.48 4.23
CA GLY A 64 12.81 -2.90 4.57
C GLY A 64 11.66 -3.61 5.30
N ALA A 65 10.53 -2.95 5.49
CA ALA A 65 9.31 -3.56 6.01
C ALA A 65 8.54 -4.28 4.89
N HIS A 66 7.68 -5.20 5.31
CA HIS A 66 6.66 -5.83 4.48
C HIS A 66 5.26 -5.50 4.99
N PHE A 67 4.28 -5.53 4.10
CA PHE A 67 2.87 -5.35 4.43
C PHE A 67 2.03 -6.43 3.76
N VAL A 68 1.12 -7.03 4.52
CA VAL A 68 0.19 -8.06 4.06
C VAL A 68 -1.23 -7.59 4.31
N PHE A 69 -2.04 -7.52 3.25
CA PHE A 69 -3.49 -7.36 3.37
C PHE A 69 -4.15 -8.73 3.28
N GLY A 70 -4.90 -9.11 4.32
CA GLY A 70 -5.46 -10.45 4.50
C GLY A 70 -6.71 -10.77 3.67
N GLY A 71 -7.30 -9.77 3.01
CA GLY A 71 -8.54 -9.91 2.25
C GLY A 71 -9.70 -9.17 2.87
N ASP A 72 -10.90 -9.36 2.30
CA ASP A 72 -12.16 -8.76 2.74
C ASP A 72 -12.06 -7.23 2.86
N ALA A 73 -11.67 -6.61 1.74
CA ALA A 73 -11.54 -5.16 1.63
C ALA A 73 -12.88 -4.45 1.42
N THR A 74 -13.92 -5.14 0.96
CA THR A 74 -15.16 -4.54 0.44
C THR A 74 -16.44 -5.10 1.07
N ASP A 75 -17.56 -4.43 0.78
CA ASP A 75 -18.96 -4.89 0.85
C ASP A 75 -19.78 -4.54 2.11
N GLN A 76 -19.20 -3.93 3.16
CA GLN A 76 -19.99 -3.50 4.32
C GLN A 76 -20.17 -1.98 4.42
N GLN A 77 -19.17 -1.21 4.01
CA GLN A 77 -19.13 0.24 4.19
C GLN A 77 -18.80 0.97 2.89
N SER A 78 -19.19 2.25 2.80
CA SER A 78 -19.08 3.04 1.55
C SER A 78 -17.66 3.39 1.06
N GLY A 79 -16.62 3.02 1.82
CA GLY A 79 -15.22 3.38 1.52
C GLY A 79 -14.49 2.41 0.60
N ASP A 80 -15.15 1.38 0.04
CA ASP A 80 -14.55 0.31 -0.78
C ASP A 80 -13.52 0.84 -1.79
N LEU A 81 -13.97 1.74 -2.68
CA LEU A 81 -13.13 2.27 -3.76
C LEU A 81 -11.97 3.11 -3.22
N GLN A 82 -12.10 3.73 -2.05
CA GLN A 82 -11.02 4.50 -1.43
C GLN A 82 -9.95 3.56 -0.88
N VAL A 83 -10.36 2.56 -0.09
CA VAL A 83 -9.48 1.51 0.46
C VAL A 83 -8.77 0.78 -0.66
N LEU A 84 -9.50 0.27 -1.67
CA LEU A 84 -8.93 -0.43 -2.81
C LEU A 84 -7.92 0.42 -3.59
N ARG A 85 -8.22 1.71 -3.82
CA ARG A 85 -7.27 2.61 -4.51
C ARG A 85 -5.99 2.79 -3.71
N GLU A 86 -6.06 2.94 -2.39
CA GLU A 86 -4.88 3.06 -1.55
C GLU A 86 -4.05 1.76 -1.54
N LEU A 87 -4.69 0.60 -1.33
CA LEU A 87 -4.03 -0.72 -1.39
C LEU A 87 -3.36 -0.96 -2.75
N LEU A 88 -4.07 -0.75 -3.86
CA LEU A 88 -3.53 -0.96 -5.20
C LEU A 88 -2.42 0.04 -5.57
N ARG A 89 -2.46 1.26 -5.03
CA ARG A 89 -1.34 2.21 -5.19
C ARG A 89 -0.11 1.72 -4.41
N LEU A 90 -0.31 1.26 -3.19
CA LEU A 90 0.76 0.73 -2.34
C LEU A 90 1.42 -0.50 -2.99
N ARG A 91 0.63 -1.46 -3.49
CA ARG A 91 1.14 -2.65 -4.21
C ARG A 91 1.85 -2.33 -5.53
N ARG A 92 1.43 -1.29 -6.25
CA ARG A 92 2.13 -0.83 -7.46
C ARG A 92 3.46 -0.18 -7.14
N ARG A 93 3.56 0.52 -6.01
CA ARG A 93 4.78 1.20 -5.55
C ARG A 93 5.80 0.23 -4.95
N TYR A 94 5.33 -0.80 -4.25
CA TYR A 94 6.18 -1.77 -3.55
C TYR A 94 5.80 -3.22 -3.91
N PRO A 95 6.00 -3.65 -5.16
CA PRO A 95 5.47 -4.91 -5.66
C PRO A 95 5.99 -6.17 -4.96
N ASP A 96 7.23 -6.12 -4.45
CA ASP A 96 7.88 -7.27 -3.80
C ASP A 96 7.72 -7.26 -2.28
N ARG A 97 7.14 -6.19 -1.71
CA ARG A 97 7.00 -6.00 -0.26
C ARG A 97 5.56 -5.86 0.23
N VAL A 98 4.62 -5.66 -0.68
CA VAL A 98 3.19 -5.61 -0.40
C VAL A 98 2.52 -6.86 -0.97
N HIS A 99 1.83 -7.59 -0.11
CA HIS A 99 1.25 -8.90 -0.42
C HIS A 99 -0.24 -8.88 -0.14
N PHE A 100 -1.02 -9.49 -1.03
CA PHE A 100 -2.46 -9.63 -0.85
C PHE A 100 -2.81 -11.12 -0.72
N VAL A 101 -3.57 -11.42 0.31
CA VAL A 101 -4.29 -12.69 0.46
C VAL A 101 -5.71 -12.43 -0.01
N MET A 102 -6.26 -13.35 -0.81
CA MET A 102 -7.65 -13.24 -1.25
C MET A 102 -8.57 -13.58 -0.07
N GLY A 103 -9.53 -12.69 0.19
CA GLY A 103 -10.60 -12.92 1.13
C GLY A 103 -11.73 -13.73 0.50
N ASN A 104 -12.83 -13.90 1.25
CA ASN A 104 -14.05 -14.52 0.74
C ASN A 104 -14.88 -13.53 -0.11
N ARG A 105 -14.60 -12.23 0.00
CA ARG A 105 -15.14 -11.18 -0.87
C ARG A 105 -14.28 -10.96 -2.12
#